data_AF-K1TJY1-F1
#
_entry.id   AF-K1TJY1-F1
#
_cell.length_a   1.000
_cell.length_b   1.000
_cell.length_c   1.000
_cell.angle_alpha   90.00
_cell.angle_beta   90.00
_cell.angle_gamma   90.00
#
_symmetry.space_group_name_H-M   'P 1'
#
loop_
_entity.id
_entity.type
_entity.pdbx_description
1 polymer ?
#
loop_
_entity_poly.entity_id
_entity_poly.type
_entity_poly.pdbx_seq_one_letter_code
_entity_poly.pdbx_strand_id
1 'polypeptide(L)'
;IDVENKDATYTAIRNIEFVKYHVFPDGYMMRVSPESSREQIRVSKKAIKKGISFYKVGCDFIRQYKKNPNITNVRVIFITKNVDFKTLHDTAKKIDDVTKTMNTILEGMPEDLDCASCSFKPVCDEVEGLKELHFGKAGKKAPKA
;
A
#
# COMPACT_ATOMS: atom_id res chain seq x y z
N ILE A 1 -6.68 -4.35 -13.99
CA ILE A 1 -6.05 -5.42 -13.20
C ILE A 1 -7.08 -6.55 -13.10
N ASP A 2 -6.76 -7.71 -13.68
CA ASP A 2 -7.60 -8.90 -13.55
C ASP A 2 -7.40 -9.51 -12.16
N VAL A 3 -8.38 -9.28 -11.28
CA VAL A 3 -8.34 -9.65 -9.86
C VAL A 3 -8.48 -11.16 -9.63
N GLU A 4 -8.92 -11.91 -10.64
CA GLU A 4 -9.05 -13.37 -10.56
C GLU A 4 -7.70 -14.05 -10.78
N ASN A 5 -6.81 -13.43 -11.57
CA ASN A 5 -5.43 -13.84 -11.70
C ASN A 5 -4.56 -13.25 -10.57
N LYS A 6 -4.41 -14.05 -9.51
CA LYS A 6 -3.66 -13.66 -8.29
C LYS A 6 -2.24 -13.20 -8.59
N ASP A 7 -1.51 -13.91 -9.45
CA ASP A 7 -0.12 -13.58 -9.77
C ASP A 7 -0.02 -12.27 -10.54
N ALA A 8 -0.86 -12.09 -11.56
CA ALA A 8 -0.91 -10.84 -12.33
C ALA A 8 -1.32 -9.65 -11.46
N THR A 9 -2.25 -9.85 -10.52
CA THR A 9 -2.68 -8.82 -9.56
C THR A 9 -1.56 -8.46 -8.59
N TYR A 10 -0.89 -9.46 -8.02
CA TYR A 10 0.25 -9.25 -7.13
C TYR A 10 1.36 -8.48 -7.84
N THR A 11 1.76 -8.92 -9.04
CA THR A 11 2.76 -8.22 -9.86
C THR A 11 2.33 -6.79 -10.17
N ALA A 12 1.07 -6.56 -10.53
CA ALA A 12 0.56 -5.22 -10.81
C ALA A 12 0.67 -4.30 -9.59
N ILE A 13 0.26 -4.76 -8.40
CA ILE A 13 0.35 -4.00 -7.14
C ILE A 13 1.81 -3.70 -6.79
N ARG A 14 2.69 -4.72 -6.84
CA ARG A 14 4.12 -4.55 -6.56
C ARG A 14 4.78 -3.55 -7.52
N ASN A 15 4.45 -3.62 -8.81
CA ASN A 15 4.95 -2.66 -9.79
C ASN A 15 4.54 -1.22 -9.46
N ILE A 16 3.33 -1.01 -8.93
CA ILE A 16 2.87 0.31 -8.47
C ILE A 16 3.71 0.77 -7.26
N GLU A 17 3.92 -0.08 -6.26
CA GLU A 17 4.74 0.25 -5.08
C GLU A 17 6.19 0.57 -5.44
N PHE A 18 6.74 -0.08 -6.47
CA PHE A 18 8.12 0.13 -6.90
C PHE A 18 8.34 1.43 -7.70
N VAL A 19 7.28 2.10 -8.17
CA VAL A 19 7.39 3.35 -8.94
C VAL A 19 8.20 4.41 -8.19
N LYS A 20 8.05 4.51 -6.86
CA LYS A 20 8.75 5.51 -6.05
C LYS A 20 10.28 5.39 -6.13
N TYR A 21 10.81 4.19 -6.37
CA TYR A 21 12.25 3.97 -6.56
C TYR A 21 12.75 4.43 -7.92
N HIS A 22 11.87 4.78 -8.85
CA HIS A 22 12.20 5.24 -10.20
C HIS A 22 12.05 6.77 -10.36
N VAL A 23 11.90 7.49 -9.25
CA VAL A 23 11.79 8.95 -9.21
C VAL A 23 13.13 9.52 -8.75
N PHE A 24 13.88 10.12 -9.68
CA PHE A 24 15.25 10.62 -9.45
C PHE A 24 15.41 12.12 -9.79
N PRO A 25 14.81 13.05 -9.03
CA PRO A 25 15.04 14.48 -9.26
C PRO A 25 16.50 14.84 -8.93
N ASP A 26 17.12 15.70 -9.74
CA ASP A 26 18.51 16.12 -9.53
C ASP A 26 18.71 16.76 -8.14
N GLY A 27 19.61 16.16 -7.36
CA GLY A 27 19.92 16.59 -5.99
C GLY A 27 18.80 16.34 -4.97
N TYR A 28 17.85 15.44 -5.26
CA TYR A 28 16.84 14.92 -4.34
C TYR A 28 17.12 13.43 -4.06
N MET A 29 17.49 13.11 -2.83
CA MET A 29 17.82 11.74 -2.42
C MET A 29 16.74 11.23 -1.47
N MET A 30 16.09 10.12 -1.85
CA MET A 30 15.13 9.41 -1.01
C MET A 30 15.76 8.12 -0.49
N ARG A 31 15.70 7.93 0.84
CA ARG A 31 16.06 6.67 1.50
C ARG A 31 14.77 6.06 2.07
N VAL A 32 14.35 4.96 1.48
CA VAL A 32 13.15 4.22 1.88
C VAL A 32 13.56 3.05 2.75
N SER A 33 12.96 2.91 3.93
CA SER A 33 13.02 1.69 4.75
C SER A 33 11.60 1.12 4.83
N PRO A 34 11.35 -0.04 4.21
CA PRO A 34 10.04 -0.71 4.28
C PRO A 34 9.61 -1.01 5.72
N GLU A 35 10.55 -1.35 6.59
CA GLU A 35 10.30 -1.78 7.97
C GLU A 35 9.86 -0.63 8.89
N SER A 36 10.34 0.58 8.63
CA SER A 36 10.08 1.72 9.51
C SER A 36 8.90 2.58 9.06
N SER A 37 8.29 2.27 7.91
CA SER A 37 7.30 3.13 7.23
C SER A 37 7.73 4.60 7.16
N ARG A 38 9.05 4.83 7.12
CA ARG A 38 9.67 6.15 7.09
C ARG A 38 10.52 6.29 5.85
N GLU A 39 10.28 7.39 5.14
CA GLU A 39 11.04 7.78 3.96
C GLU A 39 11.82 9.03 4.32
N GLN A 40 13.14 8.90 4.44
CA GLN A 40 14.01 10.06 4.69
C GLN A 40 14.37 10.70 3.36
N ILE A 41 14.11 12.00 3.24
CA ILE A 41 14.45 12.78 2.06
C ILE A 41 15.58 13.76 2.40
N ARG A 42 16.58 13.85 1.52
CA ARG A 42 17.64 14.87 1.57
C ARG A 42 17.64 15.66 0.28
N VAL A 43 17.71 16.98 0.40
CA VAL A 43 17.75 17.90 -0.76
C VAL A 43 19.05 18.67 -0.73
N SER A 44 19.78 18.67 -1.84
CA SER A 44 21.06 19.37 -1.95
C SER A 44 20.86 20.89 -2.03
N LYS A 45 21.82 21.66 -1.49
CA LYS A 45 21.83 23.13 -1.62
C LYS A 45 21.85 23.58 -3.09
N LYS A 46 22.48 22.81 -3.98
CA LYS A 46 22.51 23.08 -5.43
C LYS A 46 21.12 22.95 -6.05
N ALA A 47 20.36 21.91 -5.68
CA ALA A 47 18.99 21.71 -6.14
C ALA A 47 18.06 22.84 -5.69
N ILE A 48 18.23 23.33 -4.46
CA ILE A 48 17.50 24.51 -3.96
C ILE A 48 17.79 25.73 -4.83
N LYS A 49 19.08 26.02 -5.11
CA LYS A 49 19.47 27.13 -5.99
C LYS A 49 18.94 27.00 -7.43
N LYS A 50 18.79 25.76 -7.93
CA LYS A 50 18.17 25.46 -9.23
C LYS A 50 16.63 25.49 -9.20
N GLY A 51 16.02 25.80 -8.06
CA GLY A 51 14.57 25.95 -7.92
C GLY A 51 13.79 24.64 -7.84
N ILE A 52 14.35 23.60 -7.21
CA ILE A 52 13.56 22.42 -6.82
C ILE A 52 12.40 22.84 -5.92
N SER A 53 11.24 22.19 -6.06
CA SER A 53 10.06 22.44 -5.24
C SER A 53 9.23 21.17 -5.07
N PHE A 54 8.41 21.11 -4.03
CA PHE A 54 7.47 19.99 -3.83
C PHE A 54 6.55 19.80 -5.03
N TYR A 55 6.15 20.89 -5.69
CA TYR A 55 5.37 20.82 -6.94
C TYR A 55 6.13 20.05 -8.03
N LYS A 56 7.38 20.43 -8.33
CA LYS A 56 8.19 19.76 -9.36
C LYS A 56 8.43 18.28 -9.04
N VAL A 57 8.79 17.99 -7.78
CA VAL A 57 8.97 16.61 -7.30
C VAL A 57 7.67 15.82 -7.43
N GLY A 58 6.52 16.40 -7.04
CA GLY A 58 5.21 15.79 -7.19
C GLY A 58 4.85 15.49 -8.65
N CYS A 59 5.16 16.41 -9.58
CA CYS A 59 5.00 16.16 -11.01
C CYS A 59 5.85 14.98 -11.50
N ASP A 60 7.08 14.83 -10.98
CA ASP A 60 7.93 13.68 -11.33
C ASP A 60 7.33 12.36 -10.83
N PHE A 61 6.82 12.31 -9.59
CA PHE A 61 6.07 11.15 -9.08
C PHE A 61 4.87 10.83 -9.96
N ILE A 62 4.01 11.81 -10.25
CA ILE A 62 2.80 11.62 -11.07
C ILE A 62 3.17 11.07 -12.45
N ARG A 63 4.22 11.63 -13.08
CA ARG A 63 4.68 11.18 -14.40
C ARG A 63 5.14 9.73 -14.36
N GLN A 64 5.85 9.30 -13.32
CA GLN A 64 6.30 7.92 -13.20
C GLN A 64 5.14 6.95 -12.94
N TYR A 65 4.19 7.30 -12.06
CA TYR A 65 3.00 6.47 -11.81
C TYR A 65 2.15 6.30 -13.07
N LYS A 66 1.93 7.38 -13.83
CA LYS A 66 1.14 7.33 -15.07
C LYS A 66 1.77 6.52 -16.21
N LYS A 67 3.01 6.04 -16.09
CA LYS A 67 3.58 5.07 -17.04
C LYS A 67 2.88 3.71 -16.96
N ASN A 68 2.26 3.38 -15.83
CA ASN A 68 1.48 2.16 -15.69
C ASN A 68 0.07 2.39 -16.26
N PRO A 69 -0.34 1.66 -17.31
CA PRO A 69 -1.66 1.84 -17.94
C PRO A 69 -2.82 1.47 -17.01
N ASN A 70 -2.57 0.74 -15.91
CA ASN A 70 -3.58 0.41 -14.91
C ASN A 70 -3.91 1.56 -13.94
N ILE A 71 -3.16 2.68 -13.98
CA ILE A 71 -3.37 3.83 -13.10
C ILE A 71 -4.20 4.88 -13.83
N THR A 72 -5.44 5.08 -13.37
CA THR A 72 -6.33 6.14 -13.88
C THR A 72 -5.98 7.51 -13.32
N ASN A 73 -5.79 7.62 -12.01
CA ASN A 73 -5.58 8.89 -11.32
C ASN A 73 -4.46 8.79 -10.28
N VAL A 74 -3.72 9.89 -10.11
CA VAL A 74 -2.63 9.99 -9.12
C VAL A 74 -2.78 11.31 -8.38
N ARG A 75 -2.71 11.25 -7.05
CA ARG A 75 -2.64 12.42 -6.17
C ARG A 75 -1.43 12.27 -5.25
N VAL A 76 -0.55 13.26 -5.26
CA VAL A 76 0.60 13.33 -4.35
C VAL A 76 0.35 14.46 -3.37
N ILE A 77 0.43 14.16 -2.07
CA ILE A 77 0.18 15.14 -1.00
C ILE A 77 1.49 15.34 -0.23
N PHE A 78 1.98 16.58 -0.23
CA PHE A 78 3.09 16.99 0.62
C PHE A 78 2.52 17.72 1.84
N ILE A 79 2.89 17.26 3.02
CA ILE A 79 2.51 17.88 4.28
C ILE A 79 3.76 18.54 4.87
N THR A 80 3.73 19.87 4.97
CA THR A 80 4.88 20.67 5.44
C THR A 80 4.67 21.32 6.79
N LYS A 81 3.43 21.28 7.31
CA LYS A 81 3.11 21.72 8.67
C LYS A 81 3.34 20.58 9.65
N ASN A 82 3.46 20.92 10.93
CA ASN A 82 3.40 19.91 11.98
C ASN A 82 2.04 19.20 11.91
N VAL A 83 2.09 17.89 11.77
CA VAL A 83 0.92 17.01 11.79
C VAL A 83 1.10 15.99 12.87
N ASP A 84 -0.02 15.42 13.31
CA ASP A 84 0.01 14.25 14.18
C ASP A 84 0.50 13.04 13.39
N PHE A 85 1.83 12.90 13.34
CA PHE A 85 2.49 11.76 12.71
C PHE A 85 2.13 10.44 13.38
N LYS A 86 1.73 10.46 14.66
CA LYS A 86 1.31 9.25 15.36
C LYS A 86 -0.01 8.76 14.77
N THR A 87 -1.01 9.63 14.63
CA THR A 87 -2.29 9.25 14.01
C THR A 87 -2.13 8.78 12.57
N LEU A 88 -1.27 9.44 11.77
CA LEU A 88 -0.99 9.01 10.40
C LEU A 88 -0.32 7.63 10.37
N HIS A 89 0.60 7.38 11.30
CA HIS A 89 1.28 6.08 11.40
C HIS A 89 0.32 4.98 11.88
N ASP A 90 -0.52 5.25 12.87
CA ASP A 90 -1.53 4.31 13.37
C ASP A 90 -2.54 3.95 12.27
N THR A 91 -2.93 4.95 11.45
CA THR A 91 -3.78 4.73 10.27
C THR A 91 -3.09 3.86 9.23
N ALA A 92 -1.81 4.13 8.92
CA ALA A 92 -1.04 3.32 7.98
C ALA A 92 -0.88 1.88 8.46
N LYS A 93 -0.61 1.68 9.76
CA LYS A 93 -0.52 0.35 10.37
C LYS A 93 -1.83 -0.42 10.27
N LYS A 94 -2.95 0.24 10.53
CA LYS A 94 -4.28 -0.38 10.38
C LYS A 94 -4.53 -0.85 8.94
N ILE A 95 -4.16 -0.06 7.94
CA ILE A 95 -4.30 -0.46 6.52
C ILE A 95 -3.41 -1.66 6.19
N ASP A 96 -2.19 -1.71 6.73
CA ASP A 96 -1.29 -2.85 6.59
C ASP A 96 -1.88 -4.11 7.26
N ASP A 97 -2.45 -3.98 8.47
CA ASP A 97 -3.11 -5.08 9.17
C ASP A 97 -4.35 -5.59 8.41
N VAL A 98 -5.15 -4.71 7.80
CA VAL A 98 -6.25 -5.08 6.89
C VAL A 98 -5.74 -5.88 5.70
N THR A 99 -4.66 -5.42 5.07
CA THR A 99 -4.07 -6.06 3.89
C THR A 99 -3.51 -7.44 4.24
N LYS A 100 -2.81 -7.57 5.38
CA LYS A 100 -2.33 -8.85 5.91
C LYS A 100 -3.47 -9.80 6.20
N THR A 101 -4.52 -9.32 6.86
CA THR A 101 -5.73 -10.12 7.16
C THR A 101 -6.36 -10.65 5.87
N MET A 102 -6.49 -9.80 4.85
CA MET A 102 -6.98 -10.19 3.53
C MET A 102 -6.11 -11.26 2.88
N ASN A 103 -4.78 -11.10 2.90
CA ASN A 103 -3.86 -12.11 2.36
C ASN A 103 -4.00 -13.46 3.08
N THR A 104 -4.07 -13.47 4.41
CA THR A 104 -4.30 -14.69 5.20
C THR A 104 -5.61 -15.39 4.81
N ILE A 105 -6.70 -14.64 4.62
CA ILE A 105 -7.98 -15.17 4.11
C ILE A 105 -7.83 -15.70 2.67
N LEU A 106 -6.98 -15.05 1.85
CA LEU A 106 -6.78 -15.40 0.45
C LEU A 106 -5.93 -16.64 0.23
N GLU A 107 -4.93 -16.86 1.09
CA GLU A 107 -4.02 -18.01 1.13
C GLU A 107 -4.68 -19.27 1.70
N GLY A 108 -5.72 -19.10 2.52
CA GLY A 108 -6.48 -20.19 3.12
C GLY A 108 -6.13 -20.32 4.60
N MET A 109 -7.15 -20.23 5.44
CA MET A 109 -6.99 -20.37 6.88
C MET A 109 -7.23 -21.82 7.31
N PRO A 110 -6.55 -22.28 8.39
CA PRO A 110 -6.85 -23.57 8.99
C PRO A 110 -8.34 -23.68 9.32
N GLU A 111 -8.96 -24.84 9.06
CA GLU A 111 -10.40 -25.05 9.33
C GLU A 111 -10.72 -25.00 10.83
N ASP A 112 -9.70 -25.17 11.67
CA ASP A 112 -9.71 -25.12 13.13
C ASP A 112 -9.28 -23.76 13.72
N LEU A 113 -9.16 -22.72 12.89
CA LEU A 113 -8.78 -21.39 13.37
C LEU A 113 -9.84 -20.83 14.33
N ASP A 114 -9.48 -20.71 15.60
CA ASP A 114 -10.31 -20.03 16.61
C ASP A 114 -10.26 -18.51 16.42
N CYS A 115 -11.34 -17.97 15.86
CA CYS A 115 -11.50 -16.53 15.71
C CYS A 115 -11.43 -15.77 17.04
N ALA A 116 -11.83 -16.36 18.18
CA ALA A 116 -11.81 -15.67 19.46
C ALA A 116 -10.39 -15.33 19.93
N SER A 117 -9.42 -16.18 19.57
CA SER A 117 -8.00 -16.03 19.91
C SER A 117 -7.15 -15.45 18.76
N CYS A 118 -7.76 -15.14 17.62
CA CYS A 118 -7.07 -14.64 16.44
C CYS A 118 -6.63 -13.18 16.61
N SER A 119 -5.35 -12.90 16.34
CA SER A 119 -4.76 -11.55 16.41
C SER A 119 -5.41 -10.54 15.45
N PHE A 120 -6.04 -11.00 14.37
CA PHE A 120 -6.72 -10.16 13.39
C PHE A 120 -8.20 -9.90 13.69
N LYS A 121 -8.76 -10.49 14.77
CA LYS A 121 -10.17 -10.33 15.12
C LYS A 121 -10.66 -8.87 15.16
N PRO A 122 -9.92 -7.90 15.77
CA PRO A 122 -10.34 -6.50 15.78
C PRO A 122 -10.55 -5.92 14.37
N VAL A 123 -9.70 -6.31 13.42
CA VAL A 123 -9.75 -5.84 12.03
C VAL A 123 -10.90 -6.50 11.27
N CYS A 124 -11.09 -7.81 11.45
CA CYS A 124 -12.24 -8.54 10.87
C CYS A 124 -13.59 -8.02 11.40
N ASP A 125 -13.66 -7.62 12.67
CA ASP A 125 -14.88 -7.09 13.26
C ASP A 125 -15.20 -5.68 12.78
N GLU A 126 -14.19 -4.88 12.45
CA GLU A 126 -14.36 -3.51 11.98
C GLU A 126 -14.60 -3.42 10.46
N VAL A 127 -13.98 -4.29 9.66
CA VAL A 127 -14.07 -4.23 8.20
C VAL A 127 -15.05 -5.30 7.69
N GLU A 128 -16.31 -4.90 7.49
CA GLU A 128 -17.40 -5.80 7.07
C GLU A 128 -17.06 -6.66 5.84
N GLY A 129 -16.39 -6.07 4.84
CA GLY A 129 -16.00 -6.78 3.62
C GLY A 129 -14.99 -7.93 3.82
N LEU A 130 -14.23 -7.96 4.92
CA LEU A 130 -13.31 -9.07 5.21
C LEU A 130 -14.06 -10.33 5.63
N LYS A 131 -15.17 -10.18 6.37
CA LYS A 131 -16.03 -11.30 6.75
C LYS A 131 -16.70 -11.91 5.51
N GLU A 132 -17.22 -11.08 4.62
CA GLU A 132 -17.81 -11.54 3.36
C GLU A 132 -16.80 -12.28 2.48
N LEU A 133 -15.57 -11.77 2.38
CA LEU A 133 -14.49 -12.44 1.64
C LEU A 133 -14.16 -13.83 2.22
N HIS A 134 -14.17 -13.95 3.54
CA HIS A 134 -13.90 -15.21 4.24
C HIS A 134 -15.04 -16.23 4.08
N PHE A 135 -16.28 -15.85 4.41
CA PHE A 135 -17.44 -16.75 4.38
C PHE A 135 -17.96 -17.00 2.95
N GLY A 136 -17.81 -16.04 2.03
CA GLY A 136 -18.16 -16.20 0.62
C GLY A 136 -17.31 -17.26 -0.10
N LYS A 137 -16.07 -17.51 0.39
CA LYS A 137 -15.24 -18.63 -0.09
C LYS A 137 -15.69 -19.99 0.46
N ALA A 138 -16.19 -20.04 1.70
CA ALA A 138 -16.71 -21.28 2.28
C ALA A 138 -17.94 -21.81 1.50
N GLY A 139 -18.74 -20.93 0.89
CA GLY A 139 -19.87 -21.28 0.03
C GLY A 139 -19.52 -21.80 -1.38
N LYS A 140 -18.25 -21.73 -1.81
CA LYS A 140 -17.79 -22.20 -3.14
C LYS A 140 -17.01 -23.53 -3.10
N LYS A 141 -17.21 -24.38 -2.08
CA LYS A 141 -16.75 -25.78 -2.15
C LYS A 141 -17.65 -26.52 -3.16
N ALA A 142 -17.12 -26.76 -4.36
CA ALA A 142 -17.76 -27.61 -5.37
C ALA A 142 -18.13 -28.98 -4.77
N PRO A 143 -19.25 -29.61 -5.18
CA PRO A 143 -19.58 -30.96 -4.74
C PRO A 143 -18.42 -31.89 -5.13
N LYS A 144 -17.87 -32.60 -4.13
CA LYS A 144 -16.90 -33.67 -4.39
C LYS A 144 -17.61 -34.74 -5.23
N ALA A 145 -17.05 -35.04 -6.39
CA ALA A 145 -17.41 -36.20 -7.22
C ALA A 145 -17.06 -37.51 -6.50
#